data_AF-A0A534ETU0-F1
#
_entry.id   AF-A0A534ETU0-F1
#
_cell.length_a   1.000
_cell.length_b   1.000
_cell.length_c   1.000
_cell.angle_alpha   90.00
_cell.angle_beta   90.00
_cell.angle_gamma   90.00
#
_symmetry.space_group_name_H-M   'P 1'
#
loop_
_entity.id
_entity.type
_entity.pdbx_description
1 polymer ?
#
loop_
_entity_poly.entity_id
_entity_poly.type
_entity_poly.pdbx_seq_one_letter_code
_entity_poly.pdbx_strand_id
1 'polypeptide(L)' 'MKEAGIREARQNLSALIAEVRKGHEVTITDRGKAVARLVPPRPADAKPFRGR' A
#
# COMPACT_ATOMS: atom_id res chain seq x y z
N MET A 1 -11.68 -4.15 2.17
CA MET A 1 -10.89 -3.50 1.10
C MET A 1 -11.04 -2.00 1.29
N LYS A 2 -9.94 -1.27 1.52
CA LYS A 2 -9.97 0.17 1.77
C LYS A 2 -9.50 0.90 0.51
N GLU A 3 -10.04 2.07 0.22
CA GLU A 3 -9.59 2.90 -0.90
C GLU A 3 -8.99 4.20 -0.37
N ALA A 4 -7.91 4.66 -0.99
CA ALA A 4 -7.27 5.93 -0.68
C ALA A 4 -6.85 6.63 -1.96
N GLY A 5 -7.13 7.93 -2.07
CA GLY A 5 -6.63 8.71 -3.21
C GLY A 5 -5.11 8.87 -3.16
N ILE A 6 -4.44 9.06 -4.30
CA ILE A 6 -2.98 9.20 -4.39
C ILE A 6 -2.42 10.34 -3.53
N ARG A 7 -3.19 11.41 -3.37
CA ARG A 7 -2.84 12.56 -2.50
C ARG A 7 -2.98 12.21 -1.02
N GLU A 8 -4.03 11.50 -0.64
CA GLU A 8 -4.22 11.01 0.72
C GLU A 8 -3.15 9.98 1.09
N ALA A 9 -2.87 9.04 0.19
CA ALA A 9 -1.87 8.02 0.37
C ALA A 9 -0.48 8.60 0.62
N ARG A 10 -0.12 9.70 -0.07
CA ARG A 10 1.15 10.40 0.14
C ARG A 10 1.24 11.07 1.52
N GLN A 11 0.15 11.65 2.00
CA GLN A 11 0.11 12.35 3.28
C GLN A 11 0.02 11.37 4.47
N ASN A 12 -0.66 10.24 4.29
CA ASN A 12 -1.02 9.30 5.36
C ASN A 12 -0.41 7.90 5.15
N LEU A 13 0.71 7.79 4.43
CA LEU A 13 1.26 6.50 4.02
C LEU A 13 1.53 5.59 5.22
N SER A 14 2.12 6.11 6.28
CA SER A 14 2.43 5.33 7.49
C SER A 14 1.20 4.67 8.11
N ALA A 15 0.07 5.37 8.16
CA ALA A 15 -1.18 4.83 8.67
C ALA A 15 -1.75 3.75 7.73
N LEU A 16 -1.67 3.95 6.41
CA LEU A 16 -2.08 2.93 5.44
C LEU A 16 -1.21 1.67 5.54
N ILE A 17 0.11 1.82 5.74
CA ILE A 17 1.03 0.69 5.96
C ILE A 17 0.71 -0.03 7.26
N ALA A 18 0.33 0.67 8.33
CA ALA A 18 -0.09 0.03 9.58
C ALA A 18 -1.31 -0.87 9.37
N GLU A 19 -2.28 -0.44 8.56
CA GLU A 19 -3.43 -1.27 8.20
C GLU A 19 -3.03 -2.48 7.36
N VAL A 20 -2.11 -2.30 6.41
CA VAL A 20 -1.60 -3.40 5.58
C VAL A 20 -0.82 -4.42 6.41
N ARG A 21 -0.05 -4.00 7.41
CA ARG A 21 0.62 -4.90 8.35
C ARG A 21 -0.34 -5.76 9.17
N LYS A 22 -1.57 -5.30 9.40
CA LYS A 22 -2.63 -6.08 10.05
C LYS A 22 -3.29 -7.10 9.11
N GLY A 23 -2.87 -7.16 7.85
CA GLY A 23 -3.42 -8.06 6.83
C GLY A 23 -4.45 -7.42 5.90
N HIS A 24 -4.70 -6.11 6.01
CA HIS A 24 -5.65 -5.43 5.14
C HIS A 24 -5.04 -5.09 3.77
N GLU A 25 -5.90 -5.03 2.75
CA GLU A 25 -5.54 -4.49 1.43
C GLU A 25 -6.09 -3.09 1.25
N VAL A 26 -5.25 -2.20 0.68
CA VAL A 26 -5.63 -0.83 0.34
C VAL A 26 -5.42 -0.60 -1.15
N THR A 27 -6.45 -0.15 -1.85
CA THR A 27 -6.37 0.29 -3.24
C THR A 27 -6.09 1.78 -3.31
N ILE A 28 -5.05 2.15 -4.04
CA ILE A 28 -4.73 3.55 -4.31
C ILE A 28 -5.40 3.96 -5.61
N THR A 29 -6.11 5.08 -5.58
CA THR A 29 -6.81 5.64 -6.74
C THR A 29 -6.23 6.98 -7.17
N ASP A 30 -6.29 7.27 -8.46
CA ASP A 30 -6.07 8.61 -9.01
C ASP A 30 -7.35 9.06 -9.73
N ARG A 31 -7.94 10.16 -9.26
CA ARG A 31 -9.23 10.70 -9.77
C ARG A 31 -10.30 9.61 -9.91
N GLY A 32 -10.41 8.73 -8.90
CA GLY A 32 -11.39 7.64 -8.85
C GLY A 32 -11.02 6.38 -9.64
N LYS A 33 -9.87 6.34 -10.32
CA LYS A 33 -9.38 5.15 -11.03
C LYS A 33 -8.34 4.43 -10.19
N ALA A 34 -8.49 3.12 -9.99
CA ALA A 34 -7.48 2.32 -9.30
C ALA A 34 -6.15 2.32 -10.08
N VAL A 35 -5.05 2.66 -9.40
CA VAL A 35 -3.71 2.77 -9.98
C VAL A 35 -2.67 1.89 -9.27
N ALA A 36 -2.88 1.56 -8.00
CA ALA A 36 -1.99 0.66 -7.26
C ALA A 36 -2.73 -0.05 -6.12
N ARG A 37 -2.08 -1.06 -5.51
CA ARG A 37 -2.55 -1.70 -4.28
C ARG A 37 -1.40 -1.85 -3.30
N LEU A 38 -1.66 -1.52 -2.03
CA LEU A 38 -0.81 -1.89 -0.91
C LEU A 38 -1.35 -3.20 -0.35
N VAL A 39 -0.50 -4.22 -0.36
CA VAL A 39 -0.83 -5.57 0.11
C VAL A 39 0.23 -6.04 1.11
N PRO A 40 -0.13 -6.90 2.06
CA PRO A 40 0.85 -7.49 2.96
C PRO A 40 1.92 -8.25 2.15
N PRO A 41 3.20 -8.21 2.54
CA PRO A 41 4.21 -9.03 1.89
C PRO A 41 3.87 -10.51 2.07
N ARG A 42 4.06 -11.31 1.02
CA ARG A 42 3.94 -12.77 1.15
C ARG A 42 5.05 -13.28 2.07
N PRO A 43 4.79 -14.25 2.97
CA PRO A 43 5.74 -14.69 3.99
C PRO A 43 7.10 -15.27 3.51
N ALA A 44 7.45 -15.26 2.22
CA ALA A 44 8.73 -15.78 1.73
C ALA A 44 9.43 -15.02 0.58
N ASP A 45 8.86 -13.95 0.00
CA ASP A 45 9.39 -13.41 -1.27
C ASP A 45 10.01 -12.00 -1.20
N ALA A 46 10.20 -11.45 -0.01
CA ALA A 46 10.88 -10.17 0.14
C ALA A 46 12.41 -10.39 0.14
N LYS A 47 13.00 -10.59 -1.04
CA LYS A 47 14.44 -10.32 -1.19
C LYS A 47 14.64 -8.85 -0.78
N PRO A 48 15.51 -8.54 0.19
CA PRO A 48 15.76 -7.16 0.55
C PRO A 48 16.15 -6.42 -0.73
N PHE A 49 15.50 -5.28 -1.00
CA PHE A 49 15.90 -4.38 -2.09
C PHE A 49 17.36 -3.99 -1.82
N ARG A 50 18.30 -4.72 -2.44
CA ARG A 50 19.72 -4.38 -2.44
C ARG A 50 19.89 -3.29 -3.49
N GLY A 51 19.60 -2.05 -3.10
CA GLY A 51 20.08 -0.88 -3.84
C GLY A 51 21.62 -0.90 -3.80
N ARG A 52 22.23 -0.94 -4.98
CA ARG A 52 23.64 -0.57 -5.16
C ARG A 52 23.71 0.95 -5.27
#